data_AF-A0A094MM68-F1
#
_entry.id   AF-A0A094MM68-F1
#
_cell.length_a   1.000
_cell.length_b   1.000
_cell.length_c   1.000
_cell.angle_alpha   90.00
_cell.angle_beta   90.00
_cell.angle_gamma   90.00
#
_symmetry.space_group_name_H-M   'P 1'
#
loop_
_entity.id
_entity.type
_entity.pdbx_description
1 polymer ?
#
loop_
_entity_poly.entity_id
_entity_poly.type
_entity_poly.pdbx_seq_one_letter_code
_entity_poly.pdbx_strand_id
1 'polypeptide(L)'
;QVLFCTLNTHKVDMEKLLGGQIGLEDFIFAHTKGQRKEVQVLKSEEALGLTITDNGAGYAFIKRIREGSVIGRIPVIGVGDVIEAIDGRSLVGARHFEVAKMLKDLPRGQSFALRLTEPRRAF
;
A
#
# COMPACT_ATOMS: atom_id res chain seq x y z
N GLN A 1 -12.27 -10.10 1.85
CA GLN A 1 -12.61 -8.65 1.92
C GLN A 1 -11.94 -7.92 0.76
N VAL A 2 -12.63 -6.96 0.14
CA VAL A 2 -12.10 -6.11 -0.93
C VAL A 2 -11.13 -5.09 -0.35
N LEU A 3 -10.02 -4.86 -1.05
CA LEU A 3 -8.98 -3.89 -0.69
C LEU A 3 -9.17 -2.60 -1.49
N PHE A 4 -9.12 -2.68 -2.81
CA PHE A 4 -9.33 -1.56 -3.74
C PHE A 4 -9.83 -2.09 -5.08
N CYS A 5 -10.21 -1.20 -5.99
CA CYS A 5 -10.67 -1.56 -7.31
C CYS A 5 -9.87 -0.86 -8.40
N THR A 6 -9.69 -1.53 -9.52
CA THR A 6 -9.17 -0.96 -10.78
C THR A 6 -10.24 -1.02 -11.86
N LEU A 7 -10.13 -0.14 -12.84
CA LEU A 7 -11.02 -0.07 -14.00
C LEU A 7 -10.36 -0.78 -15.20
N ASN A 8 -11.11 -1.66 -15.85
CA ASN A 8 -10.75 -2.34 -17.09
C ASN A 8 -9.46 -3.19 -17.05
N THR A 9 -9.00 -3.58 -15.85
CA THR A 9 -7.86 -4.48 -15.69
C THR A 9 -7.93 -5.23 -14.37
N HIS A 10 -7.65 -6.54 -14.41
CA HIS A 10 -7.48 -7.38 -13.22
C HIS A 10 -6.09 -7.25 -12.59
N LYS A 11 -5.15 -6.59 -13.28
CA LYS A 11 -3.78 -6.38 -12.78
C LYS A 11 -3.79 -5.30 -11.71
N VAL A 12 -2.82 -5.35 -10.81
CA VAL A 12 -2.56 -4.27 -9.85
C VAL A 12 -1.90 -3.11 -10.60
N ASP A 13 -2.72 -2.32 -11.27
CA ASP A 13 -2.32 -1.16 -12.06
C ASP A 13 -2.90 0.12 -11.43
N MET A 14 -2.01 0.91 -10.84
CA MET A 14 -2.39 2.13 -10.11
C MET A 14 -2.73 3.31 -11.02
N GLU A 15 -2.46 3.23 -12.32
CA GLU A 15 -2.94 4.20 -13.30
C GLU A 15 -4.42 3.97 -13.63
N LYS A 16 -4.88 2.72 -13.45
CA LYS A 16 -6.28 2.31 -13.59
C LYS A 16 -7.01 2.22 -12.25
N LEU A 17 -6.45 2.76 -11.17
CA LEU A 17 -7.10 2.79 -9.87
C LEU A 17 -8.43 3.55 -9.96
N LEU A 18 -9.49 2.99 -9.39
CA LEU A 18 -10.81 3.63 -9.35
C LEU A 18 -10.70 5.01 -8.66
N GLY A 19 -11.01 6.08 -9.39
CA GLY A 19 -10.72 7.46 -9.01
C GLY A 19 -11.92 8.42 -8.92
N GLY A 20 -13.14 7.90 -8.83
CA GLY A 20 -14.38 8.68 -8.67
C GLY A 20 -15.17 8.94 -9.95
N GLN A 21 -14.54 8.81 -11.13
CA GLN A 21 -15.22 8.74 -12.41
C GLN A 21 -15.29 7.29 -12.88
N ILE A 22 -16.45 6.88 -13.38
CA ILE A 22 -16.73 5.54 -13.91
C ILE A 22 -17.53 5.71 -15.21
N GLY A 23 -17.02 5.19 -16.31
CA GLY A 23 -17.73 5.11 -17.57
C GLY A 23 -18.80 4.03 -17.54
N LEU A 24 -19.85 4.18 -18.35
CA LEU A 24 -20.97 3.23 -18.41
C LEU A 24 -20.55 1.80 -18.81
N GLU A 25 -19.45 1.67 -19.54
CA GLU A 25 -18.92 0.40 -20.05
C GLU A 25 -17.68 -0.08 -19.27
N ASP A 26 -17.31 0.60 -18.17
CA ASP A 26 -16.15 0.21 -17.40
C ASP A 26 -16.40 -1.10 -16.63
N PHE A 27 -15.47 -2.04 -16.77
CA PHE A 27 -15.40 -3.21 -15.91
C PHE A 27 -14.65 -2.87 -14.62
N ILE A 28 -15.30 -3.08 -13.48
CA ILE A 28 -14.68 -2.89 -12.17
C ILE A 28 -14.07 -4.22 -11.71
N PHE A 29 -12.76 -4.21 -11.49
CA PHE A 29 -12.03 -5.35 -10.94
C PHE A 29 -11.72 -5.10 -9.47
N ALA A 30 -12.30 -5.92 -8.60
CA ALA A 30 -12.09 -5.84 -7.16
C ALA A 30 -10.87 -6.67 -6.73
N HIS A 31 -9.87 -6.01 -6.16
CA HIS A 31 -8.69 -6.65 -5.57
C HIS A 31 -9.02 -7.08 -4.14
N THR A 32 -8.78 -8.34 -3.80
CA THR A 32 -9.15 -8.90 -2.49
C THR A 32 -7.93 -9.27 -1.67
N LYS A 33 -8.09 -9.38 -0.34
CA LYS A 33 -7.01 -9.79 0.58
C LYS A 33 -6.36 -11.12 0.14
N GLY A 34 -5.06 -11.05 -0.12
CA GLY A 34 -4.19 -12.18 -0.38
C GLY A 34 -3.33 -12.51 0.84
N GLN A 35 -2.05 -12.75 0.60
CA GLN A 35 -1.10 -13.17 1.62
C GLN A 35 -0.76 -12.01 2.57
N ARG A 36 -0.61 -12.34 3.86
CA ARG A 36 -0.02 -11.44 4.85
C ARG A 36 1.48 -11.63 4.91
N LYS A 37 2.20 -10.53 5.13
CA LYS A 37 3.64 -10.50 5.33
C LYS A 37 4.01 -9.51 6.42
N GLU A 38 5.06 -9.83 7.16
CA GLU A 38 5.64 -8.96 8.18
C GLU A 38 7.11 -8.72 7.80
N VAL A 39 7.50 -7.45 7.70
CA VAL A 39 8.79 -7.05 7.14
C VAL A 39 9.44 -6.06 8.09
N GLN A 40 10.67 -6.34 8.50
CA GLN A 40 11.52 -5.40 9.22
C GLN A 40 12.21 -4.45 8.23
N VAL A 41 12.10 -3.15 8.47
CA VAL A 41 12.67 -2.11 7.62
C VAL A 41 13.56 -1.21 8.45
N LEU A 42 14.83 -1.06 8.05
CA LEU A 42 15.71 -0.03 8.59
C LEU A 42 15.44 1.32 7.91
N LYS A 43 15.04 2.34 8.66
CA LYS A 43 14.87 3.70 8.14
C LYS A 43 16.24 4.39 7.98
N SER A 44 17.00 4.01 6.95
CA SER A 44 18.36 4.53 6.70
C SER A 44 18.37 5.97 6.14
N GLU A 45 17.28 6.36 5.46
CA GLU A 45 17.08 7.68 4.85
C GLU A 45 15.83 8.36 5.44
N GLU A 46 15.75 9.69 5.32
CA GLU A 46 14.59 10.46 5.78
C GLU A 46 13.30 10.03 5.07
N ALA A 47 13.37 9.88 3.74
CA ALA A 47 12.26 9.45 2.91
C ALA A 47 12.36 7.96 2.58
N LEU A 48 11.28 7.22 2.83
CA LEU A 48 11.21 5.79 2.51
C LEU A 48 10.99 5.50 1.02
N GLY A 49 10.57 6.51 0.24
CA GLY A 49 10.27 6.37 -1.19
C GLY A 49 8.88 5.80 -1.49
N LEU A 50 7.91 6.02 -0.61
CA LEU A 50 6.54 5.56 -0.75
C LEU A 50 5.59 6.70 -1.16
N THR A 51 4.60 6.37 -1.99
CA THR A 51 3.36 7.15 -2.12
C THR A 51 2.21 6.30 -1.60
N ILE A 52 1.48 6.79 -0.60
CA ILE A 52 0.37 6.09 0.02
C ILE A 52 -0.96 6.69 -0.45
N THR A 53 -1.93 5.83 -0.72
CA THR A 53 -3.33 6.22 -0.97
C THR A 53 -4.24 5.33 -0.13
N ASP A 54 -5.55 5.55 -0.16
CA ASP A 54 -6.52 4.70 0.53
C ASP A 54 -7.75 4.45 -0.34
N ASN A 55 -8.54 3.46 0.06
CA ASN A 55 -9.76 3.08 -0.62
C ASN A 55 -11.00 3.86 -0.14
N GLY A 56 -10.81 4.90 0.68
CA GLY A 56 -11.90 5.62 1.33
C GLY A 56 -12.70 4.83 2.38
N ALA A 57 -12.33 3.57 2.64
CA ALA A 57 -13.07 2.63 3.49
C ALA A 57 -12.15 1.91 4.50
N GLY A 58 -11.08 2.58 4.94
CA GLY A 58 -10.24 2.13 6.05
C GLY A 58 -9.03 1.27 5.68
N TYR A 59 -8.67 1.14 4.39
CA TYR A 59 -7.42 0.53 3.97
C TYR A 59 -6.53 1.53 3.22
N ALA A 60 -5.40 1.86 3.84
CA ALA A 60 -4.29 2.56 3.19
C ALA A 60 -3.34 1.56 2.54
N PHE A 61 -2.89 1.85 1.32
CA PHE A 61 -2.04 0.97 0.54
C PHE A 61 -1.01 1.74 -0.29
N ILE A 62 0.01 1.02 -0.73
CA ILE A 62 1.13 1.55 -1.50
C ILE A 62 0.69 1.79 -2.94
N LYS A 63 0.61 3.06 -3.35
CA LYS A 63 0.29 3.46 -4.72
C LYS A 63 1.54 3.48 -5.61
N ARG A 64 2.68 3.90 -5.07
CA ARG A 64 3.96 3.95 -5.79
C ARG A 64 5.12 3.65 -4.86
N ILE A 65 6.16 3.02 -5.42
CA ILE A 65 7.46 2.82 -4.79
C ILE A 65 8.50 3.46 -5.72
N ARG A 66 9.30 4.40 -5.20
CA ARG A 66 10.39 5.00 -5.96
C ARG A 66 11.51 3.98 -6.11
N GLU A 67 11.98 3.78 -7.34
CA GLU A 67 13.12 2.91 -7.62
C GLU A 67 14.36 3.35 -6.83
N GLY A 68 15.13 2.38 -6.34
CA GLY A 68 16.35 2.61 -5.56
C GLY A 68 16.13 3.27 -4.18
N SER A 69 14.88 3.48 -3.73
CA SER A 69 14.58 3.98 -2.38
C SER A 69 14.76 2.92 -1.29
N VAL A 70 14.68 3.33 -0.02
CA VAL A 70 14.72 2.40 1.14
C VAL A 70 13.77 1.21 0.92
N ILE A 71 12.51 1.50 0.57
CA ILE A 71 11.52 0.44 0.32
C ILE A 71 11.73 -0.20 -1.06
N GLY A 72 12.16 0.55 -2.07
CA GLY A 72 12.43 0.03 -3.41
C GLY A 72 13.53 -1.03 -3.48
N ARG A 73 14.39 -1.13 -2.45
CA ARG A 73 15.41 -2.18 -2.30
C ARG A 73 14.89 -3.44 -1.60
N ILE A 74 13.64 -3.46 -1.14
CA ILE A 74 13.04 -4.58 -0.39
C ILE A 74 12.03 -5.33 -1.30
N PRO A 75 12.44 -6.42 -1.95
CA PRO A 75 11.67 -7.03 -3.05
C PRO A 75 10.32 -7.62 -2.63
N VAL A 76 10.14 -7.93 -1.35
CA VAL A 76 8.89 -8.50 -0.83
C VAL A 76 7.77 -7.45 -0.64
N ILE A 77 8.12 -6.15 -0.63
CA ILE A 77 7.17 -5.05 -0.53
C ILE A 77 6.81 -4.58 -1.95
N GLY A 78 5.52 -4.58 -2.27
CA GLY A 78 5.02 -4.31 -3.61
C GLY A 78 3.97 -3.19 -3.66
N VAL A 79 3.81 -2.62 -4.86
CA VAL A 79 2.66 -1.76 -5.17
C VAL A 79 1.36 -2.55 -4.98
N GLY A 80 0.38 -1.92 -4.35
CA GLY A 80 -0.90 -2.52 -3.96
C GLY A 80 -0.93 -3.12 -2.56
N ASP A 81 0.22 -3.31 -1.90
CA ASP A 81 0.24 -3.79 -0.52
C ASP A 81 -0.49 -2.83 0.41
N VAL A 82 -1.42 -3.38 1.19
CA VAL A 82 -2.14 -2.67 2.25
C VAL A 82 -1.28 -2.67 3.51
N ILE A 83 -1.14 -1.50 4.13
CA ILE A 83 -0.38 -1.34 5.37
C ILE A 83 -1.35 -1.55 6.54
N GLU A 84 -1.36 -2.74 7.12
CA GLU A 84 -2.25 -3.10 8.22
C GLU A 84 -1.71 -2.62 9.58
N ALA A 85 -0.38 -2.56 9.77
CA ALA A 85 0.24 -2.07 11.01
C ALA A 85 1.67 -1.56 10.82
N ILE A 86 2.08 -0.64 11.71
CA ILE A 86 3.47 -0.22 11.95
C ILE A 86 3.79 -0.53 13.42
N ASP A 87 4.85 -1.28 13.70
CA ASP A 87 5.28 -1.69 15.06
C ASP A 87 4.15 -2.26 15.91
N GLY A 88 3.32 -3.10 15.30
CA GLY A 88 2.16 -3.73 15.94
C GLY A 88 0.94 -2.82 16.13
N ARG A 89 1.06 -1.50 15.96
CA ARG A 89 -0.08 -0.57 15.99
C ARG A 89 -0.91 -0.72 14.72
N SER A 90 -2.15 -1.17 14.88
CA SER A 90 -3.12 -1.28 13.78
C SER A 90 -3.36 0.08 13.11
N LEU A 91 -3.41 0.05 11.78
CA LEU A 91 -3.72 1.19 10.91
C LEU A 91 -5.01 0.97 10.12
N VAL A 92 -5.73 -0.11 10.37
CA VAL A 92 -7.07 -0.32 9.79
C VAL A 92 -7.99 0.80 10.26
N GLY A 93 -8.64 1.48 9.30
CA GLY A 93 -9.46 2.66 9.53
C GLY A 93 -8.72 3.99 9.35
N ALA A 94 -7.39 3.99 9.35
CA ALA A 94 -6.60 5.21 9.14
C ALA A 94 -6.67 5.67 7.67
N ARG A 95 -6.65 6.99 7.48
CA ARG A 95 -6.52 7.62 6.15
C ARG A 95 -5.07 7.59 5.68
N HIS A 96 -4.89 7.65 4.37
CA HIS A 96 -3.58 7.59 3.73
C HIS A 96 -2.60 8.65 4.25
N PHE A 97 -3.09 9.85 4.59
CA PHE A 97 -2.26 10.94 5.11
C PHE A 97 -1.79 10.69 6.55
N GLU A 98 -2.58 9.98 7.37
CA GLU A 98 -2.18 9.58 8.73
C GLU A 98 -1.08 8.54 8.66
N VAL A 99 -1.24 7.53 7.80
CA VAL A 99 -0.22 6.49 7.58
C VAL A 99 1.06 7.09 7.01
N ALA A 100 0.97 7.98 6.02
CA ALA A 100 2.12 8.68 5.46
C ALA A 100 2.85 9.53 6.51
N LYS A 101 2.10 10.22 7.38
CA LYS A 101 2.67 10.99 8.49
C LYS A 101 3.40 10.09 9.49
N MET A 102 2.79 8.98 9.91
CA MET A 102 3.43 8.04 10.84
C MET A 102 4.74 7.50 10.28
N LEU A 103 4.77 7.08 9.01
CA LEU A 103 6.00 6.63 8.35
C LEU A 103 7.07 7.72 8.28
N LYS A 104 6.66 8.97 8.03
CA LYS A 104 7.55 10.13 8.02
C LYS A 104 8.14 10.42 9.41
N ASP A 105 7.33 10.29 10.46
CA ASP A 105 7.72 10.63 11.83
C ASP A 105 8.57 9.54 12.52
N LEU A 106 8.69 8.34 11.92
CA LEU A 106 9.58 7.28 12.43
C LEU A 106 11.03 7.77 12.56
N PRO A 107 11.78 7.40 13.61
CA PRO A 107 13.15 7.83 13.79
C PRO A 107 14.08 7.25 12.73
N ARG A 108 14.89 8.10 12.10
CA ARG A 108 15.97 7.67 11.20
C ARG A 108 17.02 6.87 11.99
N GLY A 109 17.55 5.83 11.35
CA GLY A 109 18.55 4.93 11.93
C GLY A 109 17.98 3.80 12.78
N GLN A 110 16.65 3.72 12.93
CA GLN A 110 15.99 2.62 13.64
C GLN A 110 15.22 1.71 12.69
N SER A 111 15.07 0.46 13.10
CA SER A 111 14.24 -0.52 12.42
C SER A 111 12.81 -0.45 12.93
N PHE A 112 11.85 -0.64 12.03
CA PHE A 112 10.43 -0.75 12.35
C PHE A 112 9.80 -1.94 11.60
N ALA A 113 8.76 -2.51 12.17
CA ALA A 113 8.01 -3.62 11.58
C ALA A 113 6.82 -3.09 10.77
N LEU A 114 6.72 -3.51 9.51
CA LEU A 114 5.53 -3.36 8.67
C LEU A 114 4.76 -4.65 8.62
N ARG A 115 3.45 -4.59 8.93
CA ARG A 115 2.52 -5.67 8.61
C ARG A 115 1.74 -5.28 7.36
N LEU A 116 1.90 -6.08 6.31
CA LEU A 116 1.31 -5.83 5.01
C LEU A 116 0.37 -6.97 4.61
N THR A 117 -0.65 -6.65 3.82
CA THR A 117 -1.45 -7.64 3.09
C THR A 117 -1.38 -7.32 1.61
N GLU A 118 -0.92 -8.28 0.81
CA GLU A 118 -0.91 -8.11 -0.65
C GLU A 118 -2.29 -8.42 -1.25
N PRO A 119 -2.66 -7.77 -2.37
CA PRO A 119 -3.83 -8.17 -3.13
C PRO A 119 -3.59 -9.52 -3.79
N ARG A 120 -4.62 -10.38 -3.84
CA ARG A 120 -4.59 -11.60 -4.66
C ARG A 120 -4.34 -11.20 -6.11
N ARG A 121 -3.34 -11.82 -6.73
CA ARG A 121 -3.06 -11.65 -8.16
C ARG A 121 -3.60 -12.88 -8.89
N ALA A 122 -4.28 -12.66 -10.00
CA ALA A 122 -4.58 -13.73 -10.94
C ALA A 122 -3.29 -14.12 -11.67
N PHE A 123 -3.14 -15.41 -11.98
CA PHE A 123 -2.07 -15.94 -12.81
C PHE A 123 -2.29 -15.59 -14.29
#